data_AF-A0A6A4IFM7-F1
#
_entry.id   AF-A0A6A4IFM7-F1
#
_cell.length_a   1.000
_cell.length_b   1.000
_cell.length_c   1.000
_cell.angle_alpha   90.00
_cell.angle_beta   90.00
_cell.angle_gamma   90.00
#
_symmetry.space_group_name_H-M   'P 1'
#
loop_
_entity.id
_entity.type
_entity.pdbx_description
1 polymer ?
#
loop_
_entity_poly.entity_id
_entity_poly.type
_entity_poly.pdbx_seq_one_letter_code
_entity_poly.pdbx_strand_id
1 'polypeptide(L)'
;DPASVIDGIVPSPLSPDVVGRVDVTTTFVGQELNNEYLFGLFFEGSEDNSTQLIGTPSTVTVQSAVVEPPVTAVSYIAEMVFPTVNMTVPLQIDMFLAYDDNMKIVSYDAILRRVAEFSAYTIPYLAPQIAKELNTTTTNVTELIQLKTATDVCAVSTQYCTGANQQYESNDACMTFMTALPFGETWQGGMNTGWCRYVHKNMVKYRPEVHCPHIGPTGGDMCIDRDYIEVVDTNPFNQTLL
;
A
#
# COMPACT_ATOMS: atom_id res chain seq x y z
N ASP A 1 -8.26 -13.00 9.80
CA ASP A 1 -8.65 -11.64 10.21
C ASP A 1 -7.39 -10.79 10.35
N PRO A 2 -7.11 -9.90 9.39
CA PRO A 2 -5.93 -9.01 9.43
C PRO A 2 -5.87 -8.13 10.69
N ALA A 3 -7.02 -7.68 11.21
CA ALA A 3 -7.07 -6.83 12.41
C ALA A 3 -6.47 -7.53 13.62
N SER A 4 -6.75 -8.84 13.78
CA SER A 4 -6.21 -9.63 14.88
C SER A 4 -4.69 -9.71 14.94
N VAL A 5 -3.98 -9.57 13.80
CA VAL A 5 -2.51 -9.53 13.77
C VAL A 5 -2.01 -8.15 14.17
N ILE A 6 -2.65 -7.09 13.68
CA ILE A 6 -2.31 -5.70 13.99
C ILE A 6 -2.56 -5.40 15.48
N ASP A 7 -3.68 -5.87 16.03
CA ASP A 7 -4.05 -5.67 17.43
C ASP A 7 -3.26 -6.58 18.39
N GLY A 8 -2.38 -7.45 17.88
CA GLY A 8 -1.56 -8.37 18.66
C GLY A 8 -2.33 -9.53 19.31
N ILE A 9 -3.57 -9.76 18.90
CA ILE A 9 -4.41 -10.87 19.39
C ILE A 9 -3.87 -12.21 18.86
N VAL A 10 -3.41 -12.24 17.61
CA VAL A 10 -2.80 -13.40 16.97
C VAL A 10 -1.32 -13.09 16.67
N PRO A 11 -0.38 -14.01 16.97
CA PRO A 11 1.02 -13.80 16.64
C PRO A 11 1.23 -13.58 15.14
N SER A 12 2.06 -12.62 14.77
CA SER A 12 2.43 -12.38 13.37
C SER A 12 2.99 -13.66 12.73
N PRO A 13 2.60 -14.01 11.49
CA PRO A 13 3.18 -15.12 10.76
C PRO A 13 4.61 -14.82 10.26
N LEU A 14 5.07 -13.59 10.37
CA LEU A 14 6.37 -13.14 9.90
C LEU A 14 7.43 -13.32 11.00
N SER A 15 8.68 -13.50 10.62
CA SER A 15 9.82 -13.44 11.54
C SER A 15 10.13 -11.99 11.94
N PRO A 16 10.82 -11.75 13.08
CA PRO A 16 11.22 -10.41 13.51
C PRO A 16 11.99 -9.62 12.44
N ASP A 17 12.90 -10.30 11.72
CA ASP A 17 13.82 -9.71 10.74
C ASP A 17 13.36 -9.94 9.30
N VAL A 18 12.05 -10.16 9.09
CA VAL A 18 11.47 -10.43 7.76
C VAL A 18 11.83 -9.33 6.77
N VAL A 19 12.16 -9.73 5.54
CA VAL A 19 12.28 -8.80 4.41
C VAL A 19 11.22 -9.11 3.37
N GLY A 20 10.30 -8.17 3.19
CA GLY A 20 9.24 -8.24 2.19
C GLY A 20 9.53 -7.31 1.01
N ARG A 21 9.21 -7.74 -0.20
CA ARG A 21 9.19 -6.88 -1.38
C ARG A 21 7.86 -7.03 -2.11
N VAL A 22 7.36 -5.92 -2.63
CA VAL A 22 6.20 -5.91 -3.55
C VAL A 22 6.58 -5.13 -4.79
N ASP A 23 6.39 -5.74 -5.95
CA ASP A 23 6.85 -5.25 -7.26
C ASP A 23 6.46 -3.80 -7.57
N VAL A 24 5.24 -3.40 -7.20
CA VAL A 24 4.70 -2.06 -7.46
C VAL A 24 4.95 -1.03 -6.37
N THR A 25 5.47 -1.43 -5.21
CA THR A 25 5.78 -0.51 -4.11
C THR A 25 7.28 -0.50 -3.80
N THR A 26 7.71 -1.18 -2.74
CA THR A 26 9.07 -1.12 -2.23
C THR A 26 9.42 -2.37 -1.42
N THR A 27 10.60 -2.34 -0.82
CA THR A 27 11.07 -3.32 0.17
C THR A 27 10.76 -2.83 1.59
N PHE A 28 10.30 -3.74 2.44
CA PHE A 28 9.99 -3.51 3.85
C PHE A 28 10.88 -4.40 4.71
N VAL A 29 11.59 -3.82 5.67
CA VAL A 29 12.52 -4.53 6.55
C VAL A 29 11.96 -4.55 7.98
N GLY A 30 11.88 -5.74 8.57
CA GLY A 30 11.41 -5.95 9.93
C GLY A 30 9.90 -6.20 10.05
N GLN A 31 9.52 -6.91 11.10
CA GLN A 31 8.17 -7.44 11.29
C GLN A 31 7.08 -6.37 11.37
N GLU A 32 7.33 -5.25 12.07
CA GLU A 32 6.31 -4.23 12.29
C GLU A 32 5.88 -3.54 10.99
N LEU A 33 6.84 -3.11 10.16
CA LEU A 33 6.56 -2.49 8.85
C LEU A 33 5.80 -3.45 7.93
N ASN A 34 6.22 -4.71 7.88
CA ASN A 34 5.56 -5.71 7.05
C ASN A 34 4.15 -6.05 7.55
N ASN A 35 3.93 -6.11 8.87
CA ASN A 35 2.59 -6.31 9.43
C ASN A 35 1.65 -5.17 9.04
N GLU A 36 2.08 -3.92 9.23
CA GLU A 36 1.28 -2.75 8.88
C GLU A 36 0.97 -2.69 7.39
N TYR A 37 1.93 -3.05 6.54
CA TYR A 37 1.71 -3.10 5.10
C TYR A 37 0.75 -4.24 4.70
N LEU A 38 0.98 -5.47 5.14
CA LEU A 38 0.19 -6.64 4.71
C LEU A 38 -1.20 -6.70 5.34
N PHE A 39 -1.34 -6.21 6.57
CA PHE A 39 -2.58 -6.34 7.35
C PHE A 39 -3.23 -4.99 7.64
N GLY A 40 -2.45 -3.96 7.99
CA GLY A 40 -2.95 -2.65 8.39
C GLY A 40 -3.47 -1.79 7.23
N LEU A 41 -2.76 -1.77 6.09
CA LEU A 41 -3.10 -1.02 4.88
C LEU A 41 -4.55 -1.24 4.43
N PHE A 42 -4.93 -2.51 4.34
CA PHE A 42 -6.24 -2.92 3.87
C PHE A 42 -7.32 -2.75 4.94
N PHE A 43 -6.97 -2.99 6.21
CA PHE A 43 -7.90 -2.83 7.31
C PHE A 43 -8.32 -1.37 7.51
N GLU A 44 -7.37 -0.43 7.57
CA GLU A 44 -7.72 0.99 7.72
C GLU A 44 -8.51 1.52 6.52
N GLY A 45 -8.17 1.09 5.30
CA GLY A 45 -8.94 1.42 4.11
C GLY A 45 -10.37 0.87 4.12
N SER A 46 -10.58 -0.31 4.74
CA SER A 46 -11.90 -0.93 4.84
C SER A 46 -12.84 -0.25 5.84
N GLU A 47 -12.28 0.45 6.83
CA GLU A 47 -13.01 1.21 7.85
C GLU A 47 -13.31 2.66 7.41
N ASP A 48 -12.71 3.11 6.31
CA ASP A 48 -12.94 4.45 5.77
C ASP A 48 -14.34 4.55 5.12
N ASN A 49 -15.10 5.58 5.51
CA ASN A 49 -16.44 5.83 4.98
C ASN A 49 -16.44 6.54 3.61
N SER A 50 -15.26 6.83 3.05
CA SER A 50 -15.07 7.44 1.75
C SER A 50 -14.47 6.46 0.73
N THR A 51 -14.62 6.78 -0.55
CA THR A 51 -14.16 5.90 -1.64
C THR A 51 -12.64 5.75 -1.62
N GLN A 52 -12.15 4.53 -1.44
CA GLN A 52 -10.72 4.21 -1.49
C GLN A 52 -10.25 3.85 -2.90
N LEU A 53 -9.00 4.18 -3.21
CA LEU A 53 -8.34 3.75 -4.46
C LEU A 53 -7.79 2.32 -4.36
N ILE A 54 -7.56 1.84 -3.14
CA ILE A 54 -7.11 0.48 -2.84
C ILE A 54 -8.34 -0.31 -2.38
N GLY A 55 -8.64 -1.40 -3.08
CA GLY A 55 -9.73 -2.30 -2.68
C GLY A 55 -9.36 -3.09 -1.43
N THR A 56 -10.36 -3.53 -0.67
CA THR A 56 -10.15 -4.42 0.47
C THR A 56 -10.21 -5.88 0.01
N PRO A 57 -9.16 -6.69 0.22
CA PRO A 57 -9.19 -8.11 -0.11
C PRO A 57 -10.21 -8.82 0.79
N SER A 58 -11.05 -9.66 0.19
CA SER A 58 -12.08 -10.42 0.91
C SER A 58 -11.80 -11.92 0.84
N THR A 59 -12.20 -12.55 -0.28
CA THR A 59 -12.01 -13.98 -0.52
C THR A 59 -10.71 -14.21 -1.25
N VAL A 60 -9.96 -15.24 -0.84
CA VAL A 60 -8.73 -15.67 -1.50
C VAL A 60 -8.91 -17.08 -2.07
N THR A 61 -8.60 -17.24 -3.36
CA THR A 61 -8.63 -18.54 -4.06
C THR A 61 -7.24 -18.86 -4.60
N VAL A 62 -6.58 -19.88 -4.04
CA VAL A 62 -5.30 -20.38 -4.54
C VAL A 62 -5.49 -20.98 -5.94
N GLN A 63 -4.73 -20.50 -6.91
CA GLN A 63 -4.73 -20.97 -8.30
C GLN A 63 -3.69 -22.06 -8.52
N SER A 64 -2.49 -21.85 -7.97
CA SER A 64 -1.39 -22.81 -8.01
C SER A 64 -0.48 -22.60 -6.81
N ALA A 65 0.18 -23.68 -6.39
CA ALA A 65 1.19 -23.66 -5.35
C ALA A 65 2.25 -24.72 -5.63
N VAL A 66 3.51 -24.37 -5.41
CA VAL A 66 4.66 -25.28 -5.41
C VAL A 66 5.37 -25.11 -4.08
N VAL A 67 5.64 -26.22 -3.40
CA VAL A 67 6.35 -26.24 -2.13
C VAL A 67 7.65 -27.01 -2.33
N GLU A 68 8.76 -26.32 -2.12
CA GLU A 68 10.12 -26.87 -2.13
C GLU A 68 10.81 -26.34 -0.87
N PRO A 69 10.80 -27.09 0.24
CA PRO A 69 11.28 -26.56 1.52
C PRO A 69 12.71 -26.00 1.44
N PRO A 70 12.97 -24.81 2.02
CA PRO A 70 12.10 -24.02 2.88
C PRO A 70 11.28 -22.94 2.15
N VAL A 71 11.06 -23.10 0.84
CA VAL A 71 10.43 -22.10 -0.04
C VAL A 71 9.06 -22.56 -0.53
N THR A 72 8.17 -21.60 -0.75
CA THR A 72 6.88 -21.81 -1.43
C THR A 72 6.69 -20.74 -2.48
N ALA A 73 6.25 -21.15 -3.66
CA ALA A 73 5.72 -20.26 -4.69
C ALA A 73 4.21 -20.47 -4.76
N VAL A 74 3.42 -19.41 -4.61
CA VAL A 74 1.96 -19.45 -4.65
C VAL A 74 1.42 -18.37 -5.58
N SER A 75 0.42 -18.72 -6.38
CA SER A 75 -0.40 -17.76 -7.11
C SER A 75 -1.82 -17.88 -6.60
N TYR A 76 -2.43 -16.77 -6.21
CA TYR A 76 -3.81 -16.73 -5.75
C TYR A 76 -4.55 -15.53 -6.33
N ILE A 77 -5.88 -15.62 -6.35
CA ILE A 77 -6.78 -14.51 -6.66
C ILE A 77 -7.34 -13.99 -5.35
N ALA A 78 -7.19 -12.69 -5.11
CA ALA A 78 -7.88 -11.96 -4.05
C ALA A 78 -9.03 -11.15 -4.66
N GLU A 79 -10.24 -11.33 -4.12
CA GLU A 79 -11.40 -10.53 -4.49
C GLU A 79 -11.32 -9.16 -3.82
N MET A 80 -11.01 -8.12 -4.59
CA MET A 80 -10.82 -6.75 -4.11
C MET A 80 -12.17 -6.03 -4.10
N VAL A 81 -12.63 -5.64 -2.92
CA VAL A 81 -13.95 -5.04 -2.70
C VAL A 81 -13.83 -3.52 -2.60
N PHE A 82 -14.73 -2.83 -3.29
CA PHE A 82 -14.94 -1.37 -3.24
C PHE A 82 -16.39 -1.10 -2.81
N PRO A 83 -16.65 -0.99 -1.49
CA PRO A 83 -18.01 -0.93 -0.95
C PRO A 83 -18.80 0.29 -1.43
N THR A 84 -18.16 1.45 -1.56
CA THR A 84 -18.80 2.72 -1.90
C THR A 84 -19.44 2.74 -3.29
N VAL A 85 -19.01 1.84 -4.18
CA VAL A 85 -19.54 1.68 -5.54
C VAL A 85 -20.12 0.28 -5.79
N ASN A 86 -20.28 -0.53 -4.74
CA ASN A 86 -20.78 -1.91 -4.81
C ASN A 86 -20.09 -2.75 -5.90
N MET A 87 -18.76 -2.71 -5.92
CA MET A 87 -17.93 -3.38 -6.93
C MET A 87 -16.96 -4.36 -6.26
N THR A 88 -16.78 -5.51 -6.88
CA THR A 88 -15.74 -6.49 -6.52
C THR A 88 -14.98 -6.85 -7.79
N VAL A 89 -13.64 -6.78 -7.74
CA VAL A 89 -12.77 -7.06 -8.90
C VAL A 89 -11.66 -8.01 -8.47
N PRO A 90 -11.41 -9.11 -9.21
CA PRO A 90 -10.35 -10.05 -8.87
C PRO A 90 -8.98 -9.46 -9.19
N LEU A 91 -8.03 -9.59 -8.26
CA LEU A 91 -6.61 -9.30 -8.47
C LEU A 91 -5.80 -10.57 -8.22
N GLN A 92 -4.99 -10.96 -9.20
CA GLN A 92 -4.08 -12.10 -9.07
C GLN A 92 -2.75 -11.64 -8.48
N ILE A 93 -2.29 -12.33 -7.44
CA ILE A 93 -1.03 -12.05 -6.75
C ILE A 93 -0.20 -13.33 -6.77
N ASP A 94 1.04 -13.21 -7.22
CA ASP A 94 2.04 -14.26 -7.02
C ASP A 94 2.91 -13.90 -5.83
N MET A 95 3.32 -14.89 -5.06
CA MET A 95 4.28 -14.73 -3.98
C MET A 95 5.31 -15.84 -3.99
N PHE A 96 6.57 -15.47 -3.81
CA PHE A 96 7.64 -16.35 -3.37
C PHE A 96 7.86 -16.11 -1.89
N LEU A 97 7.83 -17.17 -1.09
CA LEU A 97 7.91 -17.11 0.37
C LEU A 97 9.02 -18.04 0.85
N ALA A 98 9.86 -17.60 1.78
CA ALA A 98 10.77 -18.48 2.50
C ALA A 98 10.44 -18.50 4.00
N TYR A 99 10.70 -19.63 4.64
CA TYR A 99 10.34 -19.88 6.03
C TYR A 99 11.56 -20.24 6.88
N ASP A 100 11.53 -19.91 8.18
CA ASP A 100 12.46 -20.45 9.17
C ASP A 100 12.00 -21.82 9.72
N ASP A 101 12.82 -22.43 10.59
CA ASP A 101 12.51 -23.70 11.27
C ASP A 101 11.24 -23.65 12.15
N ASN A 102 10.76 -22.45 12.50
CA ASN A 102 9.53 -22.22 13.25
C ASN A 102 8.32 -21.96 12.34
N MET A 103 8.47 -22.14 11.03
CA MET A 103 7.46 -21.85 10.01
C MET A 103 7.03 -20.38 9.95
N LYS A 104 7.90 -19.46 10.40
CA LYS A 104 7.71 -18.02 10.21
C LYS A 104 8.26 -17.59 8.87
N ILE A 105 7.57 -16.66 8.21
CA ILE A 105 8.03 -16.09 6.94
C ILE A 105 9.24 -15.19 7.22
N VAL A 106 10.38 -15.54 6.65
CA VAL A 106 11.63 -14.74 6.74
C VAL A 106 11.84 -13.83 5.54
N SER A 107 11.20 -14.15 4.41
CA SER A 107 11.17 -13.27 3.27
C SER A 107 9.98 -13.55 2.37
N TYR A 108 9.48 -12.52 1.72
CA TYR A 108 8.50 -12.66 0.65
C TYR A 108 8.77 -11.71 -0.51
N ASP A 109 8.45 -12.15 -1.72
CA ASP A 109 8.48 -11.33 -2.93
C ASP A 109 7.14 -11.46 -3.64
N ALA A 110 6.38 -10.37 -3.68
CA ALA A 110 5.01 -10.35 -4.20
C ALA A 110 4.92 -9.59 -5.52
N ILE A 111 4.15 -10.15 -6.46
CA ILE A 111 3.91 -9.59 -7.79
C ILE A 111 2.42 -9.40 -7.98
N LEU A 112 1.97 -8.16 -8.19
CA LEU A 112 0.57 -7.86 -8.51
C LEU A 112 0.38 -7.97 -10.03
N ARG A 113 -0.10 -9.13 -10.49
CA ARG A 113 -0.24 -9.39 -11.92
C ARG A 113 -1.26 -8.44 -12.55
N ARG A 114 -0.85 -7.79 -13.65
CA ARG A 114 -1.68 -6.88 -14.46
C ARG A 114 -2.28 -5.74 -13.65
N VAL A 115 -1.58 -5.26 -12.63
CA VAL A 115 -2.03 -4.15 -11.76
C VAL A 115 -2.41 -2.88 -12.56
N ALA A 116 -1.71 -2.58 -13.66
CA ALA A 116 -2.05 -1.46 -14.54
C ALA A 116 -3.43 -1.65 -15.21
N GLU A 117 -3.74 -2.85 -15.70
CA GLU A 117 -5.05 -3.17 -16.27
C GLU A 117 -6.13 -3.17 -15.20
N PHE A 118 -5.82 -3.69 -14.00
CA PHE A 118 -6.72 -3.65 -12.85
C PHE A 118 -7.10 -2.21 -12.50
N SER A 119 -6.13 -1.30 -12.37
CA SER A 119 -6.40 0.11 -12.08
C SER A 119 -7.15 0.82 -13.22
N ALA A 120 -6.79 0.55 -14.48
CA ALA A 120 -7.49 1.10 -15.64
C ALA A 120 -8.96 0.63 -15.69
N TYR A 121 -9.24 -0.58 -15.19
CA TYR A 121 -10.59 -1.11 -15.06
C TYR A 121 -11.35 -0.50 -13.88
N THR A 122 -10.75 -0.37 -12.70
CA THR A 122 -11.47 0.06 -11.48
C THR A 122 -11.72 1.57 -11.43
N ILE A 123 -10.73 2.38 -11.77
CA ILE A 123 -10.76 3.84 -11.58
C ILE A 123 -11.99 4.51 -12.21
N PRO A 124 -12.42 4.18 -13.45
CA PRO A 124 -13.62 4.78 -14.05
C PRO A 124 -14.91 4.56 -13.25
N TYR A 125 -15.01 3.47 -12.47
CA TYR A 125 -16.16 3.20 -11.61
C TYR A 125 -16.09 3.98 -10.29
N LEU A 126 -14.88 4.24 -9.78
CA LEU A 126 -14.66 5.02 -8.56
C LEU A 126 -14.87 6.52 -8.79
N ALA A 127 -14.46 7.02 -9.96
CA ALA A 127 -14.42 8.45 -10.26
C ALA A 127 -15.75 9.19 -10.02
N PRO A 128 -16.93 8.73 -10.48
CA PRO A 128 -18.19 9.44 -10.23
C PRO A 128 -18.52 9.62 -8.74
N GLN A 129 -18.23 8.59 -7.93
CA GLN A 129 -18.47 8.62 -6.50
C GLN A 129 -17.45 9.53 -5.79
N ILE A 130 -16.17 9.49 -6.19
CA ILE A 130 -15.14 10.41 -5.69
C ILE A 130 -15.51 11.87 -5.99
N ALA A 131 -15.97 12.18 -7.21
CA ALA A 131 -16.37 13.54 -7.58
C ALA A 131 -17.53 14.06 -6.71
N LYS A 132 -18.49 13.19 -6.38
CA LYS A 132 -19.59 13.49 -5.47
C LYS A 132 -19.09 13.75 -4.04
N GLU A 133 -18.20 12.90 -3.52
CA GLU A 133 -17.63 13.04 -2.17
C GLU A 133 -16.82 14.32 -2.01
N LEU A 134 -16.07 14.70 -3.05
CA LEU A 134 -15.26 15.92 -3.08
C LEU A 134 -16.06 17.17 -3.50
N ASN A 135 -17.34 17.03 -3.82
CA ASN A 135 -18.20 18.11 -4.32
C ASN A 135 -17.55 18.91 -5.48
N THR A 136 -16.93 18.20 -6.43
CA THR A 136 -16.26 18.79 -7.60
C THR A 136 -17.03 18.50 -8.89
N THR A 137 -16.85 19.35 -9.88
CA THR A 137 -17.44 19.22 -11.23
C THR A 137 -16.43 18.75 -12.27
N THR A 138 -15.16 18.52 -11.90
CA THR A 138 -14.17 18.01 -12.86
C THR A 138 -14.58 16.62 -13.35
N THR A 139 -14.49 16.44 -14.66
CA THR A 139 -14.66 15.14 -15.33
C THR A 139 -13.32 14.52 -15.72
N ASN A 140 -12.21 15.23 -15.50
CA ASN A 140 -10.88 14.72 -15.72
C ASN A 140 -10.51 13.75 -14.60
N VAL A 141 -10.48 12.45 -14.93
CA VAL A 141 -10.20 11.37 -13.98
C VAL A 141 -8.83 11.55 -13.32
N THR A 142 -7.81 11.99 -14.05
CA THR A 142 -6.47 12.19 -13.50
C THR A 142 -6.44 13.28 -12.43
N GLU A 143 -7.04 14.44 -12.73
CA GLU A 143 -7.16 15.55 -11.76
C GLU A 143 -7.98 15.12 -10.55
N LEU A 144 -9.04 14.35 -10.76
CA LEU A 144 -9.90 13.88 -9.69
C LEU A 144 -9.18 12.93 -8.72
N ILE A 145 -8.40 11.99 -9.27
CA ILE A 145 -7.61 11.03 -8.47
C ILE A 145 -6.50 11.77 -7.71
N GLN A 146 -5.85 12.75 -8.34
CA GLN A 146 -4.89 13.63 -7.66
C GLN A 146 -5.54 14.40 -6.51
N LEU A 147 -6.71 14.99 -6.73
CA LEU A 147 -7.42 15.75 -5.70
C LEU A 147 -7.88 14.85 -4.54
N LYS A 148 -8.41 13.65 -4.84
CA LYS A 148 -8.77 12.66 -3.82
C LYS A 148 -7.55 12.24 -3.00
N THR A 149 -6.45 11.97 -3.67
CA THR A 149 -5.19 11.60 -3.04
C THR A 149 -4.71 12.67 -2.09
N ALA A 150 -4.66 13.93 -2.54
CA ALA A 150 -4.28 15.07 -1.70
C ALA A 150 -5.21 15.22 -0.50
N THR A 151 -6.53 15.17 -0.73
CA THR A 151 -7.54 15.32 0.33
C THR A 151 -7.35 14.27 1.43
N ASP A 152 -7.22 13.01 1.06
CA ASP A 152 -7.09 11.90 2.00
C ASP A 152 -5.76 11.94 2.77
N VAL A 153 -4.65 12.15 2.05
CA VAL A 153 -3.32 12.23 2.66
C VAL A 153 -3.25 13.41 3.64
N CYS A 154 -3.78 14.58 3.26
CA CYS A 154 -3.73 15.77 4.10
C CYS A 154 -4.66 15.70 5.31
N ALA A 155 -5.81 15.03 5.18
CA ALA A 155 -6.68 14.72 6.32
C ALA A 155 -5.95 13.84 7.35
N VAL A 156 -5.34 12.74 6.90
CA VAL A 156 -4.55 11.84 7.75
C VAL A 156 -3.36 12.57 8.38
N SER A 157 -2.61 13.36 7.60
CA SER A 157 -1.49 14.15 8.12
C SER A 157 -1.95 15.13 9.19
N THR A 158 -3.06 15.84 8.98
CA THR A 158 -3.56 16.82 9.95
C THR A 158 -4.00 16.13 11.24
N GLN A 159 -4.59 14.94 11.13
CA GLN A 159 -5.10 14.20 12.28
C GLN A 159 -4.00 13.56 13.12
N TYR A 160 -3.01 12.92 12.49
CA TYR A 160 -2.05 12.04 13.18
C TYR A 160 -0.61 12.57 13.17
N CYS A 161 -0.23 13.39 12.20
CA CYS A 161 1.13 13.92 12.09
C CYS A 161 1.22 15.29 12.76
N THR A 162 1.27 15.26 14.10
CA THR A 162 1.32 16.45 14.95
C THR A 162 2.55 16.43 15.86
N GLY A 163 2.85 17.56 16.51
CA GLY A 163 4.00 17.68 17.41
C GLY A 163 5.32 17.36 16.71
N ALA A 164 6.11 16.43 17.26
CA ALA A 164 7.39 16.02 16.67
C ALA A 164 7.24 15.34 15.29
N ASN A 165 6.06 14.82 14.97
CA ASN A 165 5.77 14.13 13.71
C ASN A 165 5.14 15.06 12.67
N GLN A 166 5.04 16.37 12.92
CA GLN A 166 4.43 17.32 12.00
C GLN A 166 5.20 17.40 10.68
N GLN A 167 4.49 17.18 9.56
CA GLN A 167 5.08 17.18 8.22
C GLN A 167 4.82 18.46 7.42
N TYR A 168 3.72 19.15 7.74
CA TYR A 168 3.27 20.34 7.04
C TYR A 168 2.90 21.42 8.07
N GLU A 169 3.15 22.68 7.73
CA GLU A 169 2.79 23.82 8.59
C GLU A 169 1.27 23.93 8.77
N SER A 170 0.50 23.55 7.76
CA SER A 170 -0.96 23.55 7.75
C SER A 170 -1.52 22.55 6.74
N ASN A 171 -2.82 22.29 6.82
CA ASN A 171 -3.54 21.50 5.82
C ASN A 171 -3.43 22.12 4.41
N ASP A 172 -3.49 23.45 4.30
CA ASP A 172 -3.36 24.15 3.00
C ASP A 172 -1.96 23.98 2.39
N ALA A 173 -0.92 23.98 3.21
CA ALA A 173 0.44 23.68 2.78
C ALA A 173 0.57 22.24 2.27
N CYS A 174 -0.08 21.29 2.97
CA CYS A 174 -0.18 19.91 2.50
C CYS A 174 -0.90 19.80 1.16
N MET A 175 -2.07 20.42 1.02
CA MET A 175 -2.84 20.39 -0.23
C MET A 175 -2.06 20.99 -1.40
N THR A 176 -1.34 22.10 -1.16
CA THR A 176 -0.48 22.74 -2.16
C THR A 176 0.63 21.81 -2.64
N PHE A 177 1.31 21.13 -1.71
CA PHE A 177 2.35 20.17 -2.04
C PHE A 177 1.77 18.96 -2.80
N MET A 178 0.74 18.32 -2.25
CA MET A 178 0.19 17.08 -2.78
C MET A 178 -0.48 17.25 -4.15
N THR A 179 -1.04 18.42 -4.46
CA THR A 179 -1.63 18.69 -5.78
C THR A 179 -0.59 19.07 -6.83
N ALA A 180 0.61 19.52 -6.43
CA ALA A 180 1.73 19.76 -7.33
C ALA A 180 2.53 18.47 -7.62
N LEU A 181 2.45 17.48 -6.72
CA LEU A 181 3.14 16.20 -6.86
C LEU A 181 2.44 15.32 -7.92
N PRO A 182 3.17 14.72 -8.87
CA PRO A 182 2.58 13.74 -9.78
C PRO A 182 1.96 12.57 -9.01
N PHE A 183 0.77 12.13 -9.43
CA PHE A 183 0.14 10.94 -8.84
C PHE A 183 1.02 9.69 -9.05
N GLY A 184 1.68 9.58 -10.21
CA GLY A 184 2.50 8.44 -10.58
C GLY A 184 1.72 7.35 -11.32
N GLU A 185 2.47 6.44 -11.92
CA GLU A 185 1.94 5.22 -12.53
C GLU A 185 1.68 4.14 -11.47
N THR A 186 0.93 3.10 -11.84
CA THR A 186 0.53 2.04 -10.90
C THR A 186 1.69 1.25 -10.28
N TRP A 187 2.84 1.21 -10.97
CA TRP A 187 4.08 0.59 -10.51
C TRP A 187 4.98 1.54 -9.71
N GLN A 188 4.61 2.81 -9.56
CA GLN A 188 5.38 3.85 -8.86
C GLN A 188 4.95 4.02 -7.40
N GLY A 189 4.38 2.97 -6.78
CA GLY A 189 3.88 2.99 -5.40
C GLY A 189 4.98 3.04 -4.34
N GLY A 190 6.25 2.95 -4.73
CA GLY A 190 7.38 3.30 -3.88
C GLY A 190 8.11 4.58 -4.30
N MET A 191 7.78 5.19 -5.43
CA MET A 191 8.53 6.37 -5.88
C MET A 191 8.04 7.66 -5.18
N ASN A 192 8.69 8.79 -5.45
CA ASN A 192 8.26 10.10 -4.97
C ASN A 192 6.98 10.57 -5.69
N THR A 193 5.85 9.96 -5.33
CA THR A 193 4.57 10.15 -6.00
C THR A 193 3.43 10.32 -5.01
N GLY A 194 2.31 10.87 -5.47
CA GLY A 194 1.07 10.90 -4.73
C GLY A 194 0.56 9.49 -4.43
N TRP A 195 0.77 8.53 -5.34
CA TRP A 195 0.39 7.15 -5.18
C TRP A 195 1.12 6.47 -4.01
N CYS A 196 2.44 6.63 -3.88
CA CYS A 196 3.19 6.11 -2.73
C CYS A 196 2.66 6.69 -1.41
N ARG A 197 2.43 8.00 -1.36
CA ARG A 197 1.89 8.67 -0.15
C ARG A 197 0.47 8.22 0.17
N TYR A 198 -0.34 7.93 -0.86
CA TYR A 198 -1.67 7.35 -0.69
C TYR A 198 -1.62 5.94 -0.09
N VAL A 199 -0.67 5.11 -0.50
CA VAL A 199 -0.44 3.79 0.13
C VAL A 199 -0.08 3.99 1.60
N HIS A 200 0.88 4.87 1.90
CA HIS A 200 1.35 5.10 3.26
C HIS A 200 0.31 5.73 4.21
N LYS A 201 -0.67 6.50 3.70
CA LYS A 201 -1.68 7.15 4.56
C LYS A 201 -2.44 6.16 5.45
N ASN A 202 -2.71 4.96 4.95
CA ASN A 202 -3.48 3.94 5.68
C ASN A 202 -2.69 3.30 6.84
N MET A 203 -1.38 3.53 6.93
CA MET A 203 -0.54 2.99 8.00
C MET A 203 -0.20 4.03 9.09
N VAL A 204 -0.46 5.31 8.83
CA VAL A 204 -0.03 6.42 9.72
C VAL A 204 -0.55 6.29 11.14
N LYS A 205 -1.80 5.88 11.32
CA LYS A 205 -2.44 5.77 12.63
C LYS A 205 -1.76 4.76 13.56
N TYR A 206 -1.13 3.72 13.02
CA TYR A 206 -0.51 2.66 13.82
C TYR A 206 0.82 3.12 14.44
N ARG A 207 1.69 3.73 13.62
CA ARG A 207 2.98 4.29 14.04
C ARG A 207 3.26 5.63 13.35
N PRO A 208 2.69 6.76 13.85
CA PRO A 208 2.87 8.07 13.24
C PRO A 208 4.34 8.49 13.12
N GLU A 209 5.18 8.15 14.10
CA GLU A 209 6.61 8.45 14.10
C GLU A 209 7.39 7.78 12.96
N VAL A 210 6.87 6.66 12.44
CA VAL A 210 7.44 5.95 11.30
C VAL A 210 6.82 6.44 9.99
N HIS A 211 5.49 6.53 9.92
CA HIS A 211 4.78 6.74 8.64
C HIS A 211 4.50 8.19 8.28
N CYS A 212 4.52 9.13 9.24
CA CYS A 212 4.35 10.54 8.92
C CYS A 212 5.42 11.05 7.94
N PRO A 213 6.73 10.78 8.15
CA PRO A 213 7.76 11.13 7.15
C PRO A 213 7.44 10.63 5.73
N HIS A 214 6.87 9.43 5.59
CA HIS A 214 6.55 8.81 4.30
C HIS A 214 5.50 9.59 3.51
N ILE A 215 4.52 10.20 4.20
CA ILE A 215 3.48 11.02 3.58
C ILE A 215 3.82 12.51 3.51
N GLY A 216 4.99 12.90 4.04
CA GLY A 216 5.48 14.28 4.07
C GLY A 216 6.20 14.72 2.79
N PRO A 217 6.69 15.97 2.75
CA PRO A 217 7.43 16.51 1.61
C PRO A 217 8.72 15.75 1.29
N THR A 218 9.41 15.24 2.32
CA THR A 218 10.67 14.50 2.16
C THR A 218 10.43 13.08 1.64
N GLY A 219 9.24 12.52 1.89
CA GLY A 219 8.93 11.12 1.60
C GLY A 219 9.61 10.12 2.54
N GLY A 220 10.33 10.58 3.57
CA GLY A 220 11.14 9.75 4.45
C GLY A 220 12.15 8.93 3.66
N ASP A 221 12.16 7.62 3.88
CA ASP A 221 12.92 6.62 3.12
C ASP A 221 12.04 5.80 2.15
N MET A 222 10.72 5.97 2.22
CA MET A 222 9.77 5.15 1.47
C MET A 222 9.27 5.80 0.18
N CYS A 223 8.92 7.09 0.16
CA CYS A 223 8.35 7.77 -1.00
C CYS A 223 9.33 8.76 -1.62
N ILE A 224 10.45 8.22 -2.11
CA ILE A 224 11.58 8.97 -2.69
C ILE A 224 11.84 8.55 -4.13
N ASP A 225 12.59 9.37 -4.87
CA ASP A 225 13.07 8.99 -6.19
C ASP A 225 14.03 7.81 -6.06
N ARG A 226 13.88 6.81 -6.94
CA ARG A 226 14.74 5.63 -6.97
C ARG A 226 15.32 5.43 -8.36
N ASP A 227 16.59 5.08 -8.41
CA ASP A 227 17.23 4.68 -9.65
C ASP A 227 16.76 3.28 -10.06
N TYR A 228 16.38 3.14 -11.32
CA TYR A 228 15.86 1.87 -11.84
C TYR A 228 16.91 0.76 -11.80
N ILE A 229 18.16 1.07 -12.16
CA ILE A 229 19.24 0.08 -12.22
C ILE A 229 19.55 -0.37 -10.80
N GLU A 230 19.70 0.56 -9.86
CA GLU A 230 19.94 0.24 -8.45
C GLU A 230 18.85 -0.65 -7.85
N VAL A 231 17.57 -0.34 -8.09
CA VAL A 231 16.43 -1.14 -7.59
C VAL A 231 16.45 -2.56 -8.15
N VAL A 232 16.81 -2.73 -9.42
CA VAL A 232 16.84 -4.05 -10.07
C VAL A 232 18.06 -4.87 -9.66
N ASP A 233 19.22 -4.24 -9.56
CA ASP A 233 20.48 -4.93 -9.23
C ASP A 233 20.58 -5.28 -7.73
N THR A 234 19.85 -4.56 -6.87
CA THR A 234 19.86 -4.80 -5.42
C THR A 234 18.93 -5.96 -5.06
N ASN A 235 19.52 -7.08 -4.60
CA ASN A 235 18.76 -8.12 -3.93
C ASN A 235 18.52 -7.72 -2.45
N PRO A 236 17.28 -7.48 -2.02
CA PRO A 236 17.01 -7.06 -0.64
C PRO A 236 17.06 -8.21 0.36
N PHE A 237 16.99 -9.46 -0.09
CA PHE A 237 16.81 -10.61 0.80
C PHE A 237 18.13 -11.07 1.41
N ASN A 238 18.11 -11.36 2.71
CA ASN A 238 19.26 -11.87 3.48
C ASN A 238 19.70 -13.29 3.06
N GLN A 239 18.84 -13.99 2.33
CA GLN A 239 19.11 -15.31 1.76
C GLN A 239 18.42 -15.42 0.41
N THR A 240 19.00 -16.21 -0.50
CA THR A 240 18.31 -16.58 -1.74
C THR A 240 17.02 -17.34 -1.42
N LEU A 241 15.97 -17.08 -2.19
CA LEU A 241 14.72 -17.85 -2.16
C LEU A 241 14.88 -19.19 -2.93
N LEU A 242 16.08 -19.78 -2.89
CA LEU A 242 16.49 -21.01 -3.56
C LEU A 242 16.96 -22.03 -2.52
#